data_AF-A0AA39UZB6-F1
#
_entry.id   AF-A0AA39UZB6-F1
#
_cell.length_a   1.000
_cell.length_b   1.000
_cell.length_c   1.000
_cell.angle_alpha   90.00
_cell.angle_beta   90.00
_cell.angle_gamma   90.00
#
_symmetry.space_group_name_H-M   'P 1'
#
loop_
_entity.id
_entity.type
_entity.pdbx_description
1 polymer ?
#
loop_
_entity_poly.entity_id
_entity_poly.type
_entity_poly.pdbx_seq_one_letter_code
_entity_poly.pdbx_strand_id
1 'polypeptide(L)'
;MRKGYASRWFAHSQVSLWYDKGNISACNNEPELNKVARKCRPIYHELNLPNLTLSALGETGHAELTIPVLKQRSYTGNQPVKSSALTNNPCADLGIDGVLERLNVILGTFYSPGSKDLCPWRKTTLHSILEPYVARNDDFGTVYAHLRHFWYDYDITKIEDALSAAEEEDREMRRRVLMHDRITTFMNDFRWGSEYAPLWGISHAWVDEKERVDAMTPINGYEWPMPMPKDTDLDLIHIEMLNVGAQYAWLDVLCLRQEGGKGEHLRLEEWKLDVPTIGSVYYPNASVGCYFNGLGRPLHLTPDYFESDRCWFRRAWTLQEITDFTTIVGETENGIMYTGVRKVFEEWLAHLREMRREDNTLELALEMQNRVSSTSLDQVAGLLYVLYADPIPIYDTNKSDADAWEELMDVISLQSRAELFFYFPESGNGRKYW
;
A
#
# COMPACT_ATOMS: atom_id res chain seq x y z
N MET A 1 -15.81 18.04 -34.36
CA MET A 1 -16.28 16.94 -33.49
C MET A 1 -15.08 16.19 -32.96
N ARG A 2 -14.63 16.45 -31.73
CA ARG A 2 -13.64 15.62 -31.03
C ARG A 2 -14.38 14.85 -29.93
N LYS A 3 -14.31 13.52 -29.94
CA LYS A 3 -14.82 12.70 -28.82
C LYS A 3 -13.78 12.75 -27.70
N GLY A 4 -14.22 13.00 -26.48
CA GLY A 4 -13.33 13.10 -25.32
C GLY A 4 -12.84 11.73 -24.88
N TYR A 5 -11.53 11.60 -24.73
CA TYR A 5 -10.86 10.52 -24.01
C TYR A 5 -10.08 11.18 -22.87
N ALA A 6 -10.67 11.25 -21.67
CA ALA A 6 -10.09 11.96 -20.53
C ALA A 6 -10.70 11.50 -19.19
N SER A 7 -10.52 10.23 -18.81
CA SER A 7 -10.90 9.70 -17.48
C SER A 7 -10.41 8.25 -17.26
N ARG A 8 -9.12 8.02 -16.97
CA ARG A 8 -8.57 6.66 -16.66
C ARG A 8 -7.36 6.59 -15.70
N TRP A 9 -7.04 7.66 -14.96
CA TRP A 9 -5.69 7.86 -14.42
C TRP A 9 -5.37 7.40 -12.98
N PHE A 10 -6.32 6.84 -12.21
CA PHE A 10 -6.04 5.97 -11.03
C PHE A 10 -7.11 4.86 -10.89
N ALA A 11 -7.72 4.42 -11.99
CA ALA A 11 -8.70 3.32 -11.94
C ALA A 11 -8.06 1.93 -11.77
N HIS A 12 -6.73 1.87 -11.69
CA HIS A 12 -5.93 0.66 -11.86
C HIS A 12 -5.14 0.23 -10.60
N SER A 13 -5.06 1.09 -9.58
CA SER A 13 -4.60 0.71 -8.23
C SER A 13 -5.77 0.14 -7.41
N GLN A 14 -6.03 -1.16 -7.54
CA GLN A 14 -7.08 -1.85 -6.78
C GLN A 14 -6.70 -1.99 -5.29
N VAL A 15 -6.98 -0.96 -4.50
CA VAL A 15 -6.83 -1.00 -3.04
C VAL A 15 -7.88 -1.96 -2.45
N SER A 16 -7.45 -3.16 -2.09
CA SER A 16 -8.34 -4.26 -1.69
C SER A 16 -8.90 -4.06 -0.27
N LEU A 17 -10.24 -3.93 -0.06
CA LEU A 17 -10.88 -3.50 1.21
C LEU A 17 -11.18 -4.61 2.28
N TRP A 18 -10.87 -4.39 3.58
CA TRP A 18 -10.78 -5.35 4.72
C TRP A 18 -11.08 -4.77 6.18
N TYR A 19 -10.64 -5.32 7.35
CA TYR A 19 -11.05 -4.85 8.74
C TYR A 19 -10.20 -5.17 10.01
N ASP A 20 -10.16 -4.21 10.94
CA ASP A 20 -9.38 -4.08 12.20
C ASP A 20 -9.57 -5.17 13.30
N LYS A 21 -8.55 -5.33 14.15
CA LYS A 21 -8.66 -5.94 15.48
C LYS A 21 -7.60 -5.36 16.43
N GLY A 22 -7.97 -4.31 17.16
CA GLY A 22 -7.06 -3.61 18.07
C GLY A 22 -6.45 -4.52 19.15
N ASN A 23 -5.16 -4.29 19.44
CA ASN A 23 -4.47 -4.85 20.59
C ASN A 23 -3.83 -3.70 21.40
N ILE A 24 -4.04 -3.74 22.71
CA ILE A 24 -3.68 -2.64 23.62
C ILE A 24 -2.23 -2.79 24.09
N SER A 25 -1.40 -1.78 23.85
CA SER A 25 -0.22 -1.49 24.68
C SER A 25 -0.28 -0.06 25.20
N ALA A 26 -0.16 0.11 26.51
CA ALA A 26 -0.54 1.34 27.18
C ALA A 26 0.49 2.47 27.06
N CYS A 27 0.01 3.66 26.72
CA CYS A 27 0.62 4.94 27.11
C CYS A 27 -0.37 5.68 28.01
N ASN A 28 0.03 5.93 29.26
CA ASN A 28 -0.81 6.61 30.24
C ASN A 28 -0.82 8.12 29.98
N ASN A 29 -2.00 8.71 29.76
CA ASN A 29 -2.45 9.94 30.44
C ASN A 29 -3.92 10.28 30.10
N GLU A 30 -4.62 10.86 31.07
CA GLU A 30 -6.07 11.14 31.10
C GLU A 30 -6.43 12.50 30.41
N PRO A 31 -7.69 12.98 30.45
CA PRO A 31 -8.99 12.29 30.35
C PRO A 31 -9.83 12.79 29.15
N GLU A 32 -9.37 13.80 28.39
CA GLU A 32 -10.21 14.55 27.43
C GLU A 32 -10.59 13.77 26.16
N LEU A 33 -9.77 12.79 25.74
CA LEU A 33 -10.08 11.87 24.63
C LEU A 33 -11.40 11.10 24.84
N ASN A 34 -11.80 10.84 26.09
CA ASN A 34 -13.01 10.07 26.43
C ASN A 34 -14.34 10.78 26.13
N LYS A 35 -14.34 12.11 25.86
CA LYS A 35 -15.56 12.83 25.44
C LYS A 35 -15.81 12.76 23.94
N VAL A 36 -14.74 12.77 23.12
CA VAL A 36 -14.85 12.68 21.65
C VAL A 36 -15.08 11.22 21.22
N ALA A 37 -14.33 10.28 21.80
CA ALA A 37 -14.43 8.84 21.51
C ALA A 37 -15.78 8.18 21.89
N ARG A 38 -16.72 8.92 22.50
CA ARG A 38 -18.08 8.44 22.81
C ARG A 38 -19.14 8.80 21.77
N LYS A 39 -18.86 9.69 20.81
CA LYS A 39 -19.85 10.13 19.81
C LYS A 39 -19.83 9.36 18.49
N CYS A 40 -18.71 8.72 18.15
CA CYS A 40 -18.57 7.88 16.95
C CYS A 40 -18.09 6.47 17.35
N ARG A 41 -18.97 5.70 17.99
CA ARG A 41 -18.86 4.23 17.95
C ARG A 41 -19.79 3.73 16.86
N PRO A 42 -19.31 3.11 15.78
CA PRO A 42 -20.15 2.25 14.97
C PRO A 42 -20.76 1.19 15.88
N ILE A 43 -22.06 0.93 15.75
CA ILE A 43 -22.74 -0.12 16.51
C ILE A 43 -22.41 -1.44 15.81
N TYR A 44 -21.18 -1.91 16.00
CA TYR A 44 -20.79 -3.26 15.63
C TYR A 44 -21.61 -4.23 16.47
N HIS A 45 -22.67 -4.78 15.88
CA HIS A 45 -23.17 -6.08 16.32
C HIS A 45 -22.01 -7.08 16.24
N GLU A 46 -21.89 -7.96 17.24
CA GLU A 46 -20.97 -9.09 17.22
C GLU A 46 -21.41 -10.06 16.10
N LEU A 47 -21.00 -9.76 14.87
CA LEU A 47 -21.19 -10.65 13.73
C LEU A 47 -20.31 -11.89 13.98
N ASN A 48 -20.98 -13.01 14.24
CA ASN A 48 -20.36 -14.34 14.26
C ASN A 48 -19.98 -14.74 12.82
N LEU A 49 -18.96 -14.08 12.28
CA LEU A 49 -18.37 -14.41 10.99
C LEU A 49 -17.82 -15.84 11.03
N PRO A 50 -17.97 -16.62 9.93
CA PRO A 50 -17.45 -17.97 9.88
C PRO A 50 -15.92 -17.96 10.03
N ASN A 51 -15.40 -18.88 10.82
CA ASN A 51 -13.96 -19.05 10.98
C ASN A 51 -13.41 -19.71 9.71
N LEU A 52 -12.75 -18.94 8.85
CA LEU A 52 -12.18 -19.43 7.60
C LEU A 52 -10.74 -19.91 7.82
N THR A 53 -10.30 -20.88 7.01
CA THR A 53 -8.89 -21.23 6.89
C THR A 53 -8.43 -21.11 5.45
N LEU A 54 -7.40 -20.32 5.21
CA LEU A 54 -6.61 -20.34 3.97
C LEU A 54 -5.36 -21.19 4.21
N SER A 55 -4.85 -21.85 3.17
CA SER A 55 -3.65 -22.68 3.24
C SER A 55 -2.88 -22.59 1.93
N ALA A 56 -1.55 -22.68 2.01
CA ALA A 56 -0.67 -22.75 0.83
C ALA A 56 -1.08 -23.86 -0.14
N LEU A 57 -1.62 -24.97 0.38
CA LEU A 57 -2.14 -26.09 -0.41
C LEU A 57 -3.42 -25.72 -1.15
N GLY A 58 -4.33 -24.96 -0.53
CA GLY A 58 -5.57 -24.50 -1.15
C GLY A 58 -5.36 -23.40 -2.19
N GLU A 59 -4.43 -22.49 -1.94
CA GLU A 59 -4.15 -21.36 -2.85
C GLU A 59 -3.19 -21.76 -4.00
N THR A 60 -2.06 -22.40 -3.68
CA THR A 60 -0.97 -22.64 -4.65
C THR A 60 -0.79 -24.10 -5.06
N GLY A 61 -1.48 -25.04 -4.41
CA GLY A 61 -1.28 -26.49 -4.59
C GLY A 61 -0.02 -27.07 -3.91
N HIS A 62 0.81 -26.24 -3.27
CA HIS A 62 2.02 -26.70 -2.56
C HIS A 62 1.71 -27.14 -1.13
N ALA A 63 2.36 -28.21 -0.66
CA ALA A 63 2.20 -28.67 0.72
C ALA A 63 2.77 -27.64 1.71
N GLU A 64 2.05 -27.34 2.79
CA GLU A 64 2.45 -26.34 3.80
C GLU A 64 3.87 -26.58 4.34
N LEU A 65 4.27 -27.84 4.56
CA LEU A 65 5.61 -28.21 5.02
C LEU A 65 6.73 -27.89 4.02
N THR A 66 6.41 -27.67 2.74
CA THR A 66 7.39 -27.22 1.73
C THR A 66 7.54 -25.70 1.68
N ILE A 67 6.63 -24.95 2.31
CA ILE A 67 6.74 -23.49 2.40
C ILE A 67 7.72 -23.12 3.53
N PRO A 68 8.83 -22.43 3.22
CA PRO A 68 9.88 -22.12 4.20
C PRO A 68 9.45 -21.06 5.21
N VAL A 69 8.61 -20.10 4.80
CA VAL A 69 8.09 -19.03 5.65
C VAL A 69 6.89 -19.54 6.44
N LEU A 70 6.97 -19.47 7.76
CA LEU A 70 5.97 -20.02 8.67
C LEU A 70 4.59 -19.37 8.48
N LYS A 71 4.55 -18.04 8.39
CA LYS A 71 3.30 -17.27 8.29
C LYS A 71 2.64 -17.35 6.91
N GLN A 72 3.30 -17.92 5.90
CA GLN A 72 2.72 -18.16 4.57
C GLN A 72 1.99 -19.50 4.46
N ARG A 73 2.16 -20.41 5.44
CA ARG A 73 1.63 -21.78 5.36
C ARG A 73 0.12 -21.85 5.43
N SER A 74 -0.47 -21.18 6.41
CA SER A 74 -1.91 -21.15 6.61
C SER A 74 -2.32 -19.98 7.50
N TYR A 75 -3.54 -19.50 7.29
CA TYR A 75 -4.19 -18.49 8.12
C TYR A 75 -5.53 -19.06 8.57
N THR A 76 -5.81 -19.05 9.87
CA THR A 76 -7.15 -19.38 10.41
C THR A 76 -7.67 -18.20 11.21
N GLY A 77 -8.83 -17.66 10.83
CA GLY A 77 -9.40 -16.53 11.53
C GLY A 77 -10.86 -16.25 11.18
N ASN A 78 -11.50 -15.45 12.04
CA ASN A 78 -12.87 -14.99 11.88
C ASN A 78 -12.98 -13.66 11.12
N GLN A 79 -11.90 -13.23 10.45
CA GLN A 79 -11.97 -12.17 9.46
C GLN A 79 -12.63 -12.72 8.19
N PRO A 80 -13.38 -11.92 7.43
CA PRO A 80 -14.18 -12.42 6.31
C PRO A 80 -13.34 -12.64 5.03
N VAL A 81 -12.13 -13.18 5.17
CA VAL A 81 -11.12 -13.34 4.11
C VAL A 81 -11.64 -14.21 2.95
N LYS A 82 -10.96 -14.20 1.80
CA LYS A 82 -11.24 -15.03 0.63
C LYS A 82 -10.01 -15.79 0.15
N SER A 83 -10.23 -16.91 -0.54
CA SER A 83 -9.22 -17.53 -1.40
C SER A 83 -9.09 -16.79 -2.74
N SER A 84 -7.92 -16.92 -3.36
CA SER A 84 -7.57 -16.49 -4.73
C SER A 84 -8.54 -17.03 -5.79
N ALA A 85 -8.87 -18.31 -5.69
CA ALA A 85 -9.85 -18.99 -6.53
C ALA A 85 -11.27 -18.41 -6.40
N LEU A 86 -11.56 -17.68 -5.31
CA LEU A 86 -12.81 -16.96 -5.12
C LEU A 86 -12.74 -15.52 -5.64
N THR A 87 -11.65 -14.79 -5.39
CA THR A 87 -11.47 -13.41 -5.88
C THR A 87 -11.43 -13.34 -7.39
N ASN A 88 -10.71 -14.25 -8.04
CA ASN A 88 -10.45 -14.21 -9.48
C ASN A 88 -11.64 -14.68 -10.35
N ASN A 89 -12.80 -15.01 -9.75
CA ASN A 89 -14.00 -15.39 -10.51
C ASN A 89 -14.62 -14.15 -11.19
N PRO A 90 -14.85 -14.19 -12.52
CA PRO A 90 -15.55 -13.12 -13.22
C PRO A 90 -17.00 -12.99 -12.75
N CYS A 91 -17.46 -11.77 -12.48
CA CYS A 91 -18.82 -11.57 -11.97
C CYS A 91 -19.91 -11.87 -13.02
N ALA A 92 -19.61 -11.89 -14.33
CA ALA A 92 -20.56 -12.35 -15.34
C ALA A 92 -20.89 -13.85 -15.22
N ASP A 93 -19.93 -14.69 -14.83
CA ASP A 93 -20.12 -16.14 -14.67
C ASP A 93 -20.95 -16.46 -13.40
N LEU A 94 -20.88 -15.58 -12.40
CA LEU A 94 -21.63 -15.69 -11.15
C LEU A 94 -23.05 -15.12 -11.26
N GLY A 95 -23.24 -14.10 -12.10
CA GLY A 95 -24.46 -13.28 -12.15
C GLY A 95 -24.69 -12.49 -10.85
N ILE A 96 -25.66 -11.56 -10.89
CA ILE A 96 -25.95 -10.67 -9.75
C ILE A 96 -26.29 -11.47 -8.48
N ASP A 97 -27.14 -12.50 -8.60
CA ASP A 97 -27.55 -13.33 -7.46
C ASP A 97 -26.38 -14.12 -6.85
N GLY A 98 -25.48 -14.68 -7.68
CA GLY A 98 -24.31 -15.43 -7.20
C GLY A 98 -23.22 -14.54 -6.60
N VAL A 99 -23.07 -13.31 -7.08
CA VAL A 99 -22.21 -12.30 -6.43
C VAL A 99 -22.79 -11.95 -5.06
N LEU A 100 -24.09 -11.65 -4.98
CA LEU A 100 -24.76 -11.31 -3.71
C LEU A 100 -24.72 -12.47 -2.69
N GLU A 101 -24.93 -13.71 -3.14
CA GLU A 101 -24.80 -14.90 -2.29
C GLU A 101 -23.40 -15.02 -1.68
N ARG A 102 -22.34 -14.83 -2.48
CA ARG A 102 -20.96 -14.88 -2.00
C ARG A 102 -20.63 -13.73 -1.06
N LEU A 103 -21.07 -12.50 -1.36
CA LEU A 103 -20.95 -11.36 -0.45
C LEU A 103 -21.61 -11.66 0.90
N ASN A 104 -22.82 -12.22 0.89
CA ASN A 104 -23.55 -12.65 2.08
C ASN A 104 -22.80 -13.68 2.92
N VAL A 105 -22.32 -14.77 2.31
CA VAL A 105 -21.56 -15.82 3.00
C VAL A 105 -20.30 -15.25 3.66
N ILE A 106 -19.58 -14.40 2.94
CA ILE A 106 -18.34 -13.80 3.42
C ILE A 106 -18.58 -12.79 4.55
N LEU A 107 -19.58 -11.92 4.37
CA LEU A 107 -19.87 -10.80 5.28
C LEU A 107 -20.85 -11.20 6.40
N GLY A 108 -21.22 -12.48 6.50
CA GLY A 108 -22.19 -12.96 7.48
C GLY A 108 -23.56 -12.28 7.38
N THR A 109 -23.91 -11.74 6.21
CA THR A 109 -25.21 -11.10 5.95
C THR A 109 -26.15 -12.08 5.26
N PHE A 110 -27.45 -11.80 5.31
CA PHE A 110 -28.50 -12.69 4.76
C PHE A 110 -29.40 -11.95 3.75
N TYR A 111 -28.84 -11.03 2.97
CA TYR A 111 -29.56 -10.23 1.99
C TYR A 111 -30.05 -11.11 0.83
N SER A 112 -31.23 -11.68 1.00
CA SER A 112 -31.73 -12.71 0.08
C SER A 112 -32.52 -12.08 -1.07
N PRO A 113 -32.28 -12.48 -2.34
CA PRO A 113 -33.14 -12.12 -3.48
C PRO A 113 -34.61 -12.55 -3.31
N GLY A 114 -34.90 -13.48 -2.41
CA GLY A 114 -36.24 -14.03 -2.13
C GLY A 114 -36.78 -13.83 -0.71
N SER A 115 -36.11 -13.06 0.17
CA SER A 115 -36.62 -12.80 1.53
C SER A 115 -37.86 -11.90 1.45
N LYS A 116 -38.90 -12.25 2.25
CA LYS A 116 -40.09 -11.41 2.45
C LYS A 116 -39.86 -10.28 3.46
N ASP A 117 -38.69 -10.28 4.10
CA ASP A 117 -38.32 -9.41 5.23
C ASP A 117 -37.51 -8.20 4.76
N LEU A 118 -36.99 -8.23 3.52
CA LEU A 118 -36.50 -7.06 2.81
C LEU A 118 -37.65 -6.38 2.05
N CYS A 119 -37.87 -5.10 2.33
CA CYS A 119 -38.83 -4.29 1.61
C CYS A 119 -38.46 -4.27 0.10
N PRO A 120 -39.41 -4.44 -0.85
CA PRO A 120 -39.10 -4.66 -2.28
C PRO A 120 -38.12 -3.65 -2.90
N TRP A 121 -38.16 -2.39 -2.45
CA TRP A 121 -37.24 -1.34 -2.83
C TRP A 121 -35.76 -1.68 -2.57
N ARG A 122 -35.43 -2.26 -1.40
CA ARG A 122 -34.05 -2.67 -1.05
C ARG A 122 -33.50 -3.76 -1.94
N LYS A 123 -34.36 -4.64 -2.47
CA LYS A 123 -33.95 -5.65 -3.46
C LYS A 123 -33.55 -4.96 -4.77
N THR A 124 -34.38 -4.03 -5.27
CA THR A 124 -34.07 -3.29 -6.50
C THR A 124 -32.73 -2.55 -6.38
N THR A 125 -32.45 -1.92 -5.23
CA THR A 125 -31.17 -1.21 -5.00
C THR A 125 -29.96 -2.15 -5.01
N LEU A 126 -29.99 -3.32 -4.36
CA LEU A 126 -28.83 -4.23 -4.40
C LEU A 126 -28.54 -4.76 -5.81
N HIS A 127 -29.57 -5.04 -6.62
CA HIS A 127 -29.36 -5.43 -8.01
C HIS A 127 -28.78 -4.27 -8.83
N SER A 128 -29.28 -3.04 -8.63
CA SER A 128 -28.78 -1.82 -9.27
C SER A 128 -27.30 -1.54 -8.94
N ILE A 129 -26.88 -1.74 -7.69
CA ILE A 129 -25.47 -1.62 -7.27
C ILE A 129 -24.58 -2.67 -7.97
N LEU A 130 -25.05 -3.92 -8.11
CA LEU A 130 -24.25 -5.04 -8.62
C LEU A 130 -24.26 -5.17 -10.14
N GLU A 131 -25.30 -4.71 -10.82
CA GLU A 131 -25.45 -4.80 -12.29
C GLU A 131 -24.26 -4.18 -13.06
N PRO A 132 -23.73 -2.98 -12.72
CA PRO A 132 -22.56 -2.41 -13.39
C PRO A 132 -21.32 -3.30 -13.32
N TYR A 133 -21.05 -3.94 -12.17
CA TYR A 133 -19.89 -4.81 -11.98
C TYR A 133 -20.01 -6.10 -12.80
N VAL A 134 -21.20 -6.71 -12.80
CA VAL A 134 -21.50 -7.89 -13.62
C VAL A 134 -21.44 -7.56 -15.12
N ALA A 135 -21.94 -6.39 -15.53
CA ALA A 135 -21.94 -5.94 -16.93
C ALA A 135 -20.55 -5.56 -17.47
N ARG A 136 -19.66 -5.02 -16.63
CA ARG A 136 -18.24 -4.81 -16.96
C ARG A 136 -17.42 -6.11 -16.94
N ASN A 137 -17.96 -7.17 -16.34
CA ASN A 137 -17.27 -8.42 -16.02
C ASN A 137 -16.05 -8.21 -15.11
N ASP A 138 -16.23 -7.36 -14.08
CA ASP A 138 -15.24 -7.18 -13.01
C ASP A 138 -15.08 -8.51 -12.24
N ASP A 139 -13.91 -8.75 -11.62
CA ASP A 139 -13.70 -9.92 -10.77
C ASP A 139 -14.33 -9.73 -9.39
N PHE A 140 -14.64 -10.84 -8.72
CA PHE A 140 -15.27 -10.81 -7.40
C PHE A 140 -14.39 -10.20 -6.29
N GLY A 141 -13.06 -10.16 -6.47
CA GLY A 141 -12.12 -9.41 -5.64
C GLY A 141 -12.43 -7.91 -5.67
N THR A 142 -12.42 -7.32 -6.87
CA THR A 142 -12.76 -5.92 -7.14
C THR A 142 -14.10 -5.52 -6.55
N VAL A 143 -15.18 -6.26 -6.86
CA VAL A 143 -16.54 -5.94 -6.38
C VAL A 143 -16.59 -5.87 -4.85
N TYR A 144 -15.91 -6.80 -4.18
CA TYR A 144 -15.88 -6.84 -2.73
C TYR A 144 -15.06 -5.70 -2.14
N ALA A 145 -13.89 -5.39 -2.71
CA ALA A 145 -13.09 -4.26 -2.26
C ALA A 145 -13.93 -2.98 -2.30
N HIS A 146 -14.64 -2.72 -3.39
CA HIS A 146 -15.49 -1.54 -3.50
C HIS A 146 -16.66 -1.54 -2.51
N LEU A 147 -17.35 -2.67 -2.33
CA LEU A 147 -18.61 -2.72 -1.58
C LEU A 147 -18.48 -2.99 -0.09
N ARG A 148 -17.41 -3.65 0.37
CA ARG A 148 -17.25 -4.07 1.78
C ARG A 148 -17.44 -2.90 2.74
N HIS A 149 -16.75 -1.79 2.48
CA HIS A 149 -16.72 -0.65 3.39
C HIS A 149 -18.13 -0.11 3.68
N PHE A 150 -18.97 -0.03 2.64
CA PHE A 150 -20.33 0.48 2.76
C PHE A 150 -21.36 -0.56 3.22
N TRP A 151 -20.99 -1.85 3.28
CA TRP A 151 -21.91 -2.98 3.43
C TRP A 151 -22.66 -3.02 4.77
N TYR A 152 -22.05 -2.53 5.85
CA TYR A 152 -22.64 -2.55 7.19
C TYR A 152 -23.05 -1.16 7.71
N ASP A 153 -22.34 -0.11 7.29
CA ASP A 153 -22.47 1.23 7.89
C ASP A 153 -23.63 2.06 7.32
N TYR A 154 -24.19 1.67 6.17
CA TYR A 154 -25.16 2.46 5.43
C TYR A 154 -26.49 1.72 5.22
N ASP A 155 -27.59 2.48 5.15
CA ASP A 155 -28.79 1.96 4.48
C ASP A 155 -28.42 1.73 3.01
N ILE A 156 -28.84 0.60 2.44
CA ILE A 156 -28.48 0.15 1.09
C ILE A 156 -28.73 1.25 0.03
N THR A 157 -29.78 2.06 0.26
CA THR A 157 -30.15 3.25 -0.53
C THR A 157 -29.07 4.32 -0.63
N LYS A 158 -28.14 4.38 0.32
CA LYS A 158 -27.03 5.35 0.37
C LYS A 158 -25.71 4.80 -0.18
N ILE A 159 -25.63 3.50 -0.47
CA ILE A 159 -24.40 2.90 -1.02
C ILE A 159 -24.16 3.44 -2.43
N GLU A 160 -25.20 3.58 -3.26
CA GLU A 160 -25.11 4.20 -4.60
C GLU A 160 -24.64 5.66 -4.51
N ASP A 161 -25.22 6.45 -3.61
CA ASP A 161 -24.82 7.84 -3.37
C ASP A 161 -23.36 7.95 -2.88
N ALA A 162 -22.95 7.09 -1.93
CA ALA A 162 -21.60 7.10 -1.35
C ALA A 162 -20.52 6.68 -2.37
N LEU A 163 -20.78 5.65 -3.18
CA LEU A 163 -19.91 5.26 -4.29
C LEU A 163 -19.80 6.40 -5.32
N SER A 164 -20.92 7.01 -5.69
CA SER A 164 -20.95 8.11 -6.67
C SER A 164 -20.23 9.37 -6.16
N ALA A 165 -20.33 9.65 -4.86
CA ALA A 165 -19.61 10.75 -4.21
C ALA A 165 -18.10 10.48 -4.20
N ALA A 166 -17.67 9.31 -3.73
CA ALA A 166 -16.27 8.91 -3.73
C ALA A 166 -15.65 8.93 -5.14
N GLU A 167 -16.40 8.49 -6.17
CA GLU A 167 -15.97 8.58 -7.57
C GLU A 167 -15.86 10.02 -8.09
N GLU A 168 -16.70 10.97 -7.65
CA GLU A 168 -16.54 12.39 -8.04
C GLU A 168 -15.43 13.08 -7.24
N GLU A 169 -15.28 12.77 -5.95
CA GLU A 169 -14.21 13.27 -5.09
C GLU A 169 -12.83 12.83 -5.59
N ASP A 170 -12.67 11.57 -5.96
CA ASP A 170 -11.48 11.06 -6.66
C ASP A 170 -11.25 11.80 -8.00
N ARG A 171 -12.29 11.95 -8.84
CA ARG A 171 -12.17 12.66 -10.12
C ARG A 171 -11.87 14.15 -9.94
N GLU A 172 -12.31 14.78 -8.86
CA GLU A 172 -12.00 16.16 -8.52
C GLU A 172 -10.59 16.30 -7.93
N MET A 173 -10.17 15.39 -7.05
CA MET A 173 -8.79 15.29 -6.57
C MET A 173 -7.84 15.17 -7.76
N ARG A 174 -8.05 14.22 -8.68
CA ARG A 174 -7.25 14.05 -9.91
C ARG A 174 -7.20 15.30 -10.81
N ARG A 175 -8.22 16.17 -10.77
CA ARG A 175 -8.24 17.45 -11.51
C ARG A 175 -7.50 18.58 -10.79
N ARG A 176 -7.47 18.56 -9.46
CA ARG A 176 -6.90 19.63 -8.61
C ARG A 176 -5.49 19.33 -8.12
N VAL A 177 -5.08 18.06 -8.11
CA VAL A 177 -3.82 17.60 -7.53
C VAL A 177 -2.61 18.23 -8.20
N LEU A 178 -2.61 18.37 -9.53
CA LEU A 178 -1.55 19.05 -10.29
C LEU A 178 -1.92 20.49 -10.62
N MET A 179 -1.18 21.46 -10.05
CA MET A 179 -1.24 22.87 -10.40
C MET A 179 0.15 23.44 -10.63
N HIS A 180 0.42 23.98 -11.84
CA HIS A 180 1.71 24.59 -12.20
C HIS A 180 2.92 23.70 -11.87
N ASP A 181 2.88 22.44 -12.33
CA ASP A 181 3.92 21.42 -12.14
C ASP A 181 4.21 21.06 -10.66
N ARG A 182 3.27 21.37 -9.76
CA ARG A 182 3.32 21.06 -8.33
C ARG A 182 2.07 20.31 -7.88
N ILE A 183 2.26 19.42 -6.92
CA ILE A 183 1.26 18.56 -6.30
C ILE A 183 0.76 19.28 -5.04
N THR A 184 -0.39 19.95 -5.16
CA THR A 184 -0.88 20.91 -4.14
C THR A 184 -1.86 20.32 -3.12
N THR A 185 -2.25 19.05 -3.27
CA THR A 185 -3.16 18.37 -2.35
C THR A 185 -2.36 17.56 -1.34
N PHE A 186 -2.16 18.09 -0.13
CA PHE A 186 -1.30 17.47 0.89
C PHE A 186 -2.05 16.53 1.85
N MET A 187 -1.59 15.28 1.94
CA MET A 187 -1.59 14.32 3.08
C MET A 187 -2.87 14.00 3.91
N ASN A 188 -3.92 14.82 3.87
CA ASN A 188 -5.20 14.54 4.53
C ASN A 188 -6.23 13.98 3.54
N ASP A 189 -6.25 14.49 2.31
CA ASP A 189 -7.19 14.05 1.27
C ASP A 189 -6.79 12.73 0.59
N PHE A 190 -5.62 12.13 0.87
CA PHE A 190 -5.30 10.77 0.41
C PHE A 190 -5.74 9.67 1.40
N ARG A 191 -6.47 10.04 2.47
CA ARG A 191 -7.00 9.11 3.49
C ARG A 191 -8.31 8.43 3.11
N TRP A 192 -8.77 8.54 1.87
CA TRP A 192 -10.01 7.90 1.41
C TRP A 192 -9.86 6.37 1.46
N GLY A 193 -10.47 5.77 2.49
CA GLY A 193 -10.37 4.36 2.85
C GLY A 193 -9.70 4.09 4.21
N SER A 194 -8.88 5.02 4.73
CA SER A 194 -8.02 4.76 5.90
C SER A 194 -8.48 5.35 7.24
N GLU A 195 -9.49 6.24 7.27
CA GLU A 195 -10.04 6.73 8.57
C GLU A 195 -10.71 5.61 9.39
N TYR A 196 -11.09 4.50 8.74
CA TYR A 196 -11.84 3.40 9.35
C TYR A 196 -11.06 2.08 9.47
N ALA A 197 -9.91 1.92 8.80
CA ALA A 197 -8.98 0.81 9.05
C ALA A 197 -7.56 1.09 8.49
N PRO A 198 -6.49 0.60 9.13
CA PRO A 198 -5.12 0.99 8.82
C PRO A 198 -4.59 0.33 7.53
N LEU A 199 -4.23 1.15 6.54
CA LEU A 199 -3.46 0.71 5.37
C LEU A 199 -2.07 0.25 5.82
N TRP A 200 -1.68 -0.98 5.52
CA TRP A 200 -0.28 -1.40 5.69
C TRP A 200 0.53 -1.10 4.44
N GLY A 201 1.77 -0.64 4.61
CA GLY A 201 2.77 -0.72 3.56
C GLY A 201 3.38 -2.12 3.50
N ILE A 202 3.72 -2.61 2.31
CA ILE A 202 4.73 -3.66 2.13
C ILE A 202 5.97 -2.98 1.56
N SER A 203 7.09 -3.19 2.23
CA SER A 203 8.41 -2.74 1.80
C SER A 203 9.30 -3.97 1.61
N HIS A 204 10.19 -3.97 0.61
CA HIS A 204 11.00 -5.15 0.35
C HIS A 204 12.35 -4.85 -0.31
N ALA A 205 13.31 -5.75 -0.09
CA ALA A 205 14.60 -5.68 -0.76
C ALA A 205 14.47 -6.04 -2.26
N TRP A 206 15.37 -5.53 -3.07
CA TRP A 206 15.38 -5.77 -4.51
C TRP A 206 16.17 -7.05 -4.83
N VAL A 207 15.54 -8.06 -5.43
CA VAL A 207 16.29 -9.28 -5.85
C VAL A 207 17.05 -9.05 -7.17
N ASP A 208 17.97 -9.95 -7.53
CA ASP A 208 18.70 -9.90 -8.80
C ASP A 208 17.74 -10.07 -10.00
N GLU A 209 17.98 -9.36 -11.10
CA GLU A 209 17.16 -9.45 -12.33
C GLU A 209 17.03 -10.88 -12.86
N LYS A 210 18.10 -11.69 -12.77
CA LYS A 210 18.08 -13.11 -13.15
C LYS A 210 17.14 -13.96 -12.27
N GLU A 211 16.76 -13.45 -11.11
CA GLU A 211 15.85 -14.06 -10.14
C GLU A 211 14.44 -13.44 -10.17
N ARG A 212 14.19 -12.46 -11.03
CA ARG A 212 12.86 -11.85 -11.24
C ARG A 212 12.09 -12.50 -12.37
N VAL A 213 10.77 -12.41 -12.28
CA VAL A 213 9.84 -12.65 -13.39
C VAL A 213 8.89 -11.47 -13.48
N ASP A 214 8.62 -11.06 -14.72
CA ASP A 214 7.63 -10.04 -15.07
C ASP A 214 6.25 -10.69 -15.14
N ALA A 215 5.58 -10.78 -13.99
CA ALA A 215 4.32 -11.49 -13.84
C ALA A 215 3.13 -10.60 -14.24
N MET A 216 2.28 -11.08 -15.15
CA MET A 216 0.99 -10.44 -15.43
C MET A 216 -0.05 -10.92 -14.41
N THR A 217 -0.62 -10.03 -13.60
CA THR A 217 -1.51 -10.40 -12.49
C THR A 217 -2.90 -9.76 -12.60
N PRO A 218 -3.95 -10.36 -12.00
CA PRO A 218 -5.27 -9.74 -11.96
C PRO A 218 -5.31 -8.47 -11.09
N ILE A 219 -4.40 -8.30 -10.12
CA ILE A 219 -4.42 -7.19 -9.14
C ILE A 219 -4.31 -5.81 -9.82
N ASN A 220 -3.56 -5.71 -10.92
CA ASN A 220 -3.47 -4.50 -11.74
C ASN A 220 -4.26 -4.61 -13.06
N GLY A 221 -5.27 -5.49 -13.12
CA GLY A 221 -6.10 -5.70 -14.31
C GLY A 221 -5.37 -6.31 -15.51
N TYR A 222 -4.21 -6.94 -15.30
CA TYR A 222 -3.29 -7.39 -16.36
C TYR A 222 -2.90 -6.26 -17.33
N GLU A 223 -2.73 -5.04 -16.82
CA GLU A 223 -2.31 -3.88 -17.62
C GLU A 223 -0.79 -3.75 -17.70
N TRP A 224 -0.09 -4.12 -16.63
CA TRP A 224 1.36 -3.99 -16.49
C TRP A 224 2.01 -5.28 -15.96
N PRO A 225 3.25 -5.59 -16.39
CA PRO A 225 4.04 -6.66 -15.77
C PRO A 225 4.54 -6.24 -14.38
N MET A 226 4.39 -7.12 -13.39
CA MET A 226 4.93 -6.95 -12.04
C MET A 226 6.31 -7.63 -11.90
N PRO A 227 7.41 -6.89 -11.62
CA PRO A 227 8.73 -7.48 -11.42
C PRO A 227 8.86 -8.10 -10.02
N MET A 228 8.57 -9.39 -9.89
CA MET A 228 8.58 -10.13 -8.61
C MET A 228 9.59 -11.28 -8.59
N PRO A 229 10.04 -11.80 -7.43
CA PRO A 229 10.93 -12.96 -7.38
C PRO A 229 10.28 -14.23 -7.96
N LYS A 230 11.06 -15.05 -8.68
CA LYS A 230 10.60 -16.29 -9.34
C LYS A 230 10.10 -17.38 -8.38
N ASP A 231 10.53 -17.30 -7.12
CA ASP A 231 10.27 -18.22 -6.02
C ASP A 231 9.21 -17.68 -5.04
N THR A 232 8.51 -16.61 -5.41
CA THR A 232 7.48 -15.94 -4.62
C THR A 232 6.11 -16.09 -5.25
N ASP A 233 5.08 -16.13 -4.41
CA ASP A 233 3.67 -16.18 -4.79
C ASP A 233 2.88 -15.13 -3.99
N LEU A 234 1.95 -14.43 -4.66
CA LEU A 234 1.19 -13.32 -4.07
C LEU A 234 0.12 -13.81 -3.08
N ASP A 235 -0.40 -15.02 -3.26
CA ASP A 235 -1.39 -15.61 -2.37
C ASP A 235 -0.71 -16.11 -1.07
N LEU A 236 0.54 -16.58 -1.16
CA LEU A 236 1.36 -16.84 0.03
C LEU A 236 1.65 -15.54 0.81
N ILE A 237 2.00 -14.45 0.12
CA ILE A 237 2.18 -13.14 0.75
C ILE A 237 0.88 -12.69 1.42
N HIS A 238 -0.28 -12.86 0.77
CA HIS A 238 -1.58 -12.55 1.35
C HIS A 238 -1.82 -13.32 2.65
N ILE A 239 -1.55 -14.64 2.70
CA ILE A 239 -1.62 -15.45 3.93
C ILE A 239 -0.70 -14.88 5.04
N GLU A 240 0.53 -14.48 4.70
CA GLU A 240 1.46 -13.90 5.68
C GLU A 240 1.01 -12.53 6.19
N MET A 241 0.53 -11.66 5.30
CA MET A 241 0.01 -10.33 5.66
C MET A 241 -1.19 -10.46 6.62
N LEU A 242 -2.11 -11.40 6.36
CA LEU A 242 -3.22 -11.72 7.27
C LEU A 242 -2.74 -12.21 8.64
N ASN A 243 -1.69 -13.03 8.67
CA ASN A 243 -1.09 -13.55 9.92
C ASN A 243 -0.35 -12.49 10.74
N VAL A 244 0.10 -11.38 10.14
CA VAL A 244 0.59 -10.20 10.89
C VAL A 244 -0.51 -9.19 11.24
N GLY A 245 -1.78 -9.49 10.91
CA GLY A 245 -2.94 -8.66 11.19
C GLY A 245 -3.19 -7.56 10.15
N ALA A 246 -2.41 -7.54 9.07
CA ALA A 246 -2.71 -6.72 7.92
C ALA A 246 -3.95 -7.24 7.21
N GLN A 247 -4.73 -6.31 6.69
CA GLN A 247 -5.95 -6.63 5.95
C GLN A 247 -5.95 -5.77 4.69
N TYR A 248 -5.61 -4.50 4.85
CA TYR A 248 -4.95 -3.73 3.79
C TYR A 248 -3.49 -4.08 3.63
N ALA A 249 -3.04 -4.09 2.39
CA ALA A 249 -1.64 -3.95 2.04
C ALA A 249 -1.52 -3.14 0.73
N TRP A 250 -0.69 -2.11 0.75
CA TRP A 250 -0.12 -1.48 -0.43
C TRP A 250 1.18 -2.22 -0.78
N LEU A 251 1.41 -2.47 -2.08
CA LEU A 251 2.63 -3.10 -2.57
C LEU A 251 3.21 -2.25 -3.71
N ASP A 252 4.38 -1.67 -3.48
CA ASP A 252 5.10 -0.76 -4.38
C ASP A 252 5.40 -1.36 -5.77
N VAL A 253 5.67 -2.68 -5.83
CA VAL A 253 5.86 -3.46 -7.08
C VAL A 253 4.70 -3.31 -8.07
N LEU A 254 3.49 -2.98 -7.60
CA LEU A 254 2.30 -2.83 -8.44
C LEU A 254 2.30 -1.55 -9.29
N CYS A 255 3.05 -0.51 -8.91
CA CYS A 255 2.83 0.85 -9.42
C CYS A 255 4.12 1.54 -9.89
N LEU A 256 5.28 1.27 -9.27
CA LEU A 256 6.50 1.99 -9.62
C LEU A 256 7.45 1.17 -10.49
N ARG A 257 7.81 1.77 -11.63
CA ARG A 257 8.89 1.33 -12.55
C ARG A 257 8.67 0.00 -13.25
N GLN A 258 7.42 -0.38 -13.42
CA GLN A 258 7.02 -1.36 -14.43
C GLN A 258 7.27 -0.76 -15.82
N GLU A 259 7.78 -1.55 -16.76
CA GLU A 259 7.98 -1.14 -18.16
C GLU A 259 7.22 -2.07 -19.10
N GLY A 260 6.62 -1.51 -20.15
CA GLY A 260 5.85 -2.26 -21.14
C GLY A 260 4.40 -2.51 -20.72
N GLY A 261 3.88 -3.70 -21.05
CA GLY A 261 2.45 -3.99 -20.91
C GLY A 261 1.57 -3.19 -21.87
N LYS A 262 0.28 -3.05 -21.52
CA LYS A 262 -0.70 -2.24 -22.29
C LYS A 262 -0.65 -0.76 -21.88
N GLY A 263 -0.25 -0.51 -20.63
CA GLY A 263 -0.24 0.81 -20.02
C GLY A 263 0.89 1.72 -20.48
N GLU A 264 2.00 1.22 -21.03
CA GLU A 264 3.27 1.95 -21.30
C GLU A 264 3.15 3.42 -21.77
N HIS A 265 2.18 3.75 -22.61
CA HIS A 265 1.88 5.11 -23.06
C HIS A 265 1.47 6.10 -21.96
N LEU A 266 1.07 5.61 -20.78
CA LEU A 266 0.69 6.37 -19.57
C LEU A 266 1.88 6.57 -18.62
N ARG A 267 2.93 5.73 -18.73
CA ARG A 267 3.99 5.56 -17.71
C ARG A 267 4.62 6.88 -17.24
N LEU A 268 5.03 7.72 -18.18
CA LEU A 268 5.68 9.00 -17.87
C LEU A 268 4.73 10.05 -17.30
N GLU A 269 3.42 9.94 -17.55
CA GLU A 269 2.43 10.84 -16.97
C GLU A 269 1.99 10.38 -15.57
N GLU A 270 1.89 9.06 -15.33
CA GLU A 270 1.66 8.48 -14.00
C GLU A 270 2.87 8.74 -13.08
N TRP A 271 4.10 8.52 -13.56
CA TRP A 271 5.31 8.75 -12.76
C TRP A 271 5.45 10.19 -12.24
N LYS A 272 4.94 11.21 -12.94
CA LYS A 272 4.95 12.61 -12.47
C LYS A 272 4.30 12.78 -11.12
N LEU A 273 3.33 11.93 -10.80
CA LEU A 273 2.53 11.98 -9.59
C LEU A 273 2.83 10.80 -8.65
N ASP A 274 2.95 9.57 -9.15
CA ASP A 274 3.10 8.37 -8.31
C ASP A 274 4.48 8.26 -7.64
N VAL A 275 5.55 8.52 -8.41
CA VAL A 275 6.93 8.49 -7.89
C VAL A 275 7.12 9.48 -6.72
N PRO A 276 6.66 10.75 -6.80
CA PRO A 276 6.77 11.69 -5.69
C PRO A 276 5.65 11.57 -4.65
N THR A 277 4.61 10.72 -4.83
CA THR A 277 3.52 10.55 -3.82
C THR A 277 3.53 9.22 -3.05
N ILE A 278 4.30 8.20 -3.47
CA ILE A 278 4.26 6.88 -2.82
C ILE A 278 4.62 6.89 -1.33
N GLY A 279 5.50 7.80 -0.89
CA GLY A 279 5.91 7.89 0.52
C GLY A 279 4.78 8.21 1.49
N SER A 280 3.63 8.71 1.00
CA SER A 280 2.43 8.95 1.81
C SER A 280 1.90 7.69 2.52
N VAL A 281 2.10 6.52 1.93
CA VAL A 281 1.72 5.22 2.52
C VAL A 281 2.57 4.89 3.75
N TYR A 282 3.80 5.40 3.81
CA TYR A 282 4.79 5.12 4.84
C TYR A 282 4.97 6.30 5.82
N TYR A 283 3.87 6.99 6.14
CA TYR A 283 3.87 8.01 7.19
C TYR A 283 4.38 7.42 8.53
N PRO A 284 4.95 8.21 9.46
CA PRO A 284 5.72 7.67 10.60
C PRO A 284 5.01 6.63 11.48
N ASN A 285 3.67 6.69 11.55
CA ASN A 285 2.82 5.77 12.31
C ASN A 285 2.14 4.67 11.45
N ALA A 286 2.54 4.49 10.19
CA ALA A 286 2.03 3.43 9.32
C ALA A 286 2.59 2.07 9.76
N SER A 287 1.77 1.02 9.69
CA SER A 287 2.23 -0.36 9.89
C SER A 287 2.85 -0.86 8.58
N VAL A 288 4.08 -1.40 8.64
CA VAL A 288 4.81 -1.79 7.42
C VAL A 288 5.36 -3.21 7.57
N GLY A 289 5.05 -4.09 6.62
CA GLY A 289 5.70 -5.40 6.50
C GLY A 289 6.98 -5.30 5.67
N CYS A 290 8.15 -5.50 6.29
CA CYS A 290 9.45 -5.38 5.61
C CYS A 290 10.08 -6.75 5.29
N TYR A 291 10.18 -7.08 3.99
CA TYR A 291 10.89 -8.25 3.47
C TYR A 291 12.35 -7.92 3.13
N PHE A 292 13.26 -8.06 4.09
CA PHE A 292 14.68 -7.70 3.93
C PHE A 292 15.46 -8.58 2.94
N ASN A 293 14.91 -9.71 2.46
CA ASN A 293 15.58 -10.61 1.52
C ASN A 293 14.83 -10.77 0.17
N GLY A 294 13.94 -9.84 -0.15
CA GLY A 294 13.08 -9.87 -1.34
C GLY A 294 11.63 -10.19 -0.99
N LEU A 295 10.70 -9.60 -1.74
CA LEU A 295 9.26 -9.74 -1.53
C LEU A 295 8.83 -11.20 -1.38
N GLY A 296 8.17 -11.55 -0.28
CA GLY A 296 7.70 -12.91 0.01
C GLY A 296 8.78 -13.95 0.32
N ARG A 297 10.07 -13.61 0.26
CA ARG A 297 11.16 -14.57 0.49
C ARG A 297 11.44 -14.81 1.98
N PRO A 298 12.02 -15.98 2.33
CA PRO A 298 12.61 -16.24 3.63
C PRO A 298 13.58 -15.16 4.10
N LEU A 299 13.42 -14.74 5.36
CA LEU A 299 14.36 -13.89 6.08
C LEU A 299 15.66 -14.68 6.34
N HIS A 300 16.58 -14.59 5.39
CA HIS A 300 17.89 -15.22 5.45
C HIS A 300 18.96 -14.20 5.04
N LEU A 301 19.54 -13.53 6.03
CA LEU A 301 20.60 -12.53 5.82
C LEU A 301 21.97 -13.14 6.10
N THR A 302 22.92 -12.86 5.21
CA THR A 302 24.33 -13.26 5.31
C THR A 302 25.20 -12.03 5.63
N PRO A 303 26.48 -12.18 6.03
CA PRO A 303 27.35 -11.02 6.27
C PRO A 303 27.55 -10.13 5.04
N ASP A 304 27.61 -10.71 3.85
CA ASP A 304 27.77 -10.03 2.56
C ASP A 304 26.50 -9.28 2.09
N TYR A 305 25.34 -9.58 2.68
CA TYR A 305 24.09 -8.86 2.39
C TYR A 305 24.24 -7.34 2.60
N PHE A 306 24.90 -6.89 3.68
CA PHE A 306 25.06 -5.46 3.99
C PHE A 306 25.99 -4.73 3.00
N GLU A 307 26.87 -5.46 2.31
CA GLU A 307 27.75 -4.91 1.28
C GLU A 307 27.07 -4.82 -0.10
N SER A 308 25.91 -5.45 -0.25
CA SER A 308 25.18 -5.51 -1.52
C SER A 308 24.40 -4.23 -1.81
N ASP A 309 24.44 -3.77 -3.06
CA ASP A 309 23.58 -2.68 -3.58
C ASP A 309 22.09 -3.05 -3.66
N ARG A 310 21.78 -4.31 -3.35
CA ARG A 310 20.43 -4.85 -3.16
C ARG A 310 19.97 -4.88 -1.70
N CYS A 311 20.88 -4.62 -0.75
CA CYS A 311 20.57 -4.48 0.67
C CYS A 311 19.44 -3.46 0.85
N TRP A 312 18.37 -3.86 1.54
CA TRP A 312 17.22 -3.00 1.81
C TRP A 312 17.64 -1.66 2.41
N PHE A 313 18.54 -1.67 3.39
CA PHE A 313 19.04 -0.47 4.05
C PHE A 313 19.82 0.48 3.13
N ARG A 314 20.37 -0.02 2.01
CA ARG A 314 21.16 0.76 1.06
C ARG A 314 20.34 1.23 -0.15
N ARG A 315 19.04 0.98 -0.23
CA ARG A 315 18.20 1.50 -1.34
C ARG A 315 17.71 2.91 -1.01
N ALA A 316 17.65 3.78 -2.02
CA ALA A 316 17.15 5.15 -1.84
C ALA A 316 15.68 5.17 -1.35
N TRP A 317 14.81 4.47 -2.07
CA TRP A 317 13.36 4.42 -1.79
C TRP A 317 12.99 3.90 -0.40
N THR A 318 13.76 2.97 0.17
CA THR A 318 13.48 2.40 1.49
C THR A 318 13.72 3.37 2.63
N LEU A 319 14.32 4.57 2.41
CA LEU A 319 14.52 5.55 3.47
C LEU A 319 13.19 6.13 3.98
N GLN A 320 12.28 6.45 3.07
CA GLN A 320 10.93 6.90 3.41
C GLN A 320 10.05 5.77 3.97
N GLU A 321 10.36 4.51 3.66
CA GLU A 321 9.57 3.32 4.05
C GLU A 321 9.78 2.87 5.51
N ILE A 322 10.75 3.47 6.21
CA ILE A 322 11.05 3.20 7.62
C ILE A 322 10.02 3.87 8.54
N THR A 323 9.41 3.08 9.42
CA THR A 323 8.43 3.52 10.42
C THR A 323 8.70 2.91 11.80
N ASP A 324 8.11 3.50 12.83
CA ASP A 324 8.17 2.94 14.19
C ASP A 324 7.42 1.60 14.29
N PHE A 325 6.43 1.35 13.41
CA PHE A 325 5.60 0.14 13.38
C PHE A 325 6.02 -0.88 12.30
N THR A 326 7.26 -0.83 11.83
CA THR A 326 7.84 -1.87 10.96
C THR A 326 7.82 -3.26 11.62
N THR A 327 7.14 -4.19 10.96
CA THR A 327 7.07 -5.63 11.25
C THR A 327 7.99 -6.39 10.29
N ILE A 328 8.82 -7.30 10.83
CA ILE A 328 9.69 -8.16 10.03
C ILE A 328 8.87 -9.36 9.53
N VAL A 329 8.93 -9.63 8.23
CA VAL A 329 8.24 -10.73 7.54
C VAL A 329 9.25 -11.68 6.86
N GLY A 330 8.80 -12.84 6.41
CA GLY A 330 9.66 -13.92 5.90
C GLY A 330 10.19 -14.88 6.98
N GLU A 331 9.61 -14.89 8.18
CA GLU A 331 10.09 -15.68 9.32
C GLU A 331 10.04 -17.20 9.07
N THR A 332 11.13 -17.92 9.38
CA THR A 332 11.27 -19.38 9.16
C THR A 332 11.47 -20.16 10.45
N GLU A 333 11.22 -21.48 10.43
CA GLU A 333 11.49 -22.39 11.57
C GLU A 333 12.94 -22.29 12.07
N ASN A 334 13.88 -22.16 11.13
CA ASN A 334 15.31 -22.04 11.39
C ASN A 334 15.74 -20.56 11.52
N GLY A 335 14.87 -19.68 12.05
CA GLY A 335 15.06 -18.21 12.19
C GLY A 335 16.26 -17.75 13.04
N ILE A 336 17.20 -18.65 13.33
CA ILE A 336 18.52 -18.36 13.89
C ILE A 336 19.39 -17.74 12.79
N MET A 337 19.13 -16.46 12.49
CA MET A 337 20.13 -15.59 11.89
C MET A 337 21.41 -15.61 12.76
N TYR A 338 22.59 -15.73 12.13
CA TYR A 338 23.86 -15.74 12.84
C TYR A 338 23.99 -14.51 13.75
N THR A 339 24.46 -14.70 14.99
CA THR A 339 24.41 -13.67 16.04
C THR A 339 25.11 -12.36 15.65
N GLY A 340 26.19 -12.43 14.87
CA GLY A 340 26.85 -11.25 14.32
C GLY A 340 26.01 -10.51 13.27
N VAL A 341 25.36 -11.24 12.34
CA VAL A 341 24.46 -10.65 11.33
C VAL A 341 23.23 -10.04 12.02
N ARG A 342 22.67 -10.73 13.02
CA ARG A 342 21.54 -10.22 13.82
C ARG A 342 21.87 -8.92 14.51
N LYS A 343 23.04 -8.84 15.15
CA LYS A 343 23.47 -7.62 15.83
C LYS A 343 23.57 -6.44 14.85
N VAL A 344 24.24 -6.62 13.72
CA VAL A 344 24.38 -5.55 12.69
C VAL A 344 23.00 -5.14 12.13
N PHE A 345 22.13 -6.10 11.87
CA PHE A 345 20.75 -5.85 11.43
C PHE A 345 19.95 -5.01 12.44
N GLU A 346 20.02 -5.36 13.72
CA GLU A 346 19.32 -4.65 14.80
C GLU A 346 19.90 -3.25 15.01
N GLU A 347 21.22 -3.07 14.93
CA GLU A 347 21.90 -1.77 15.03
C GLU A 347 21.48 -0.83 13.88
N TRP A 348 21.47 -1.32 12.62
CA TRP A 348 21.07 -0.53 11.46
C TRP A 348 19.58 -0.15 11.50
N LEU A 349 18.70 -1.10 11.84
CA LEU A 349 17.26 -0.82 11.95
C LEU A 349 16.94 0.14 13.11
N ALA A 350 17.67 0.06 14.22
CA ALA A 350 17.51 0.99 15.34
C ALA A 350 17.96 2.41 14.97
N HIS A 351 19.16 2.55 14.37
CA HIS A 351 19.70 3.85 13.96
C HIS A 351 18.78 4.58 12.97
N LEU A 352 18.26 3.87 11.97
CA LEU A 352 17.37 4.46 10.98
C LEU A 352 16.00 4.87 11.54
N ARG A 353 15.47 4.13 12.53
CA ARG A 353 14.26 4.51 13.28
C ARG A 353 14.50 5.71 14.20
N GLU A 354 15.69 5.84 14.77
CA GLU A 354 16.09 7.00 15.56
C GLU A 354 16.17 8.25 14.67
N MET A 355 16.90 8.18 13.56
CA MET A 355 17.01 9.24 12.56
C MET A 355 15.64 9.70 12.01
N ARG A 356 14.72 8.75 11.72
CA ARG A 356 13.33 9.03 11.29
C ARG A 356 12.40 9.54 12.39
N ARG A 357 12.82 9.52 13.67
CA ARG A 357 12.05 10.07 14.79
C ARG A 357 12.56 11.42 15.25
N GLU A 358 13.86 11.68 15.05
CA GLU A 358 14.46 13.00 15.31
C GLU A 358 14.21 13.99 14.17
N ASP A 359 13.82 13.52 12.98
CA ASP A 359 13.58 14.33 11.76
C ASP A 359 14.77 15.25 11.43
N ASN A 360 15.99 14.76 11.67
CA ASN A 360 17.25 15.45 11.43
C ASN A 360 17.52 15.54 9.92
N THR A 361 17.27 16.72 9.35
CA THR A 361 17.30 16.99 7.91
C THR A 361 18.67 16.70 7.32
N LEU A 362 19.75 17.08 8.02
CA LEU A 362 21.10 16.86 7.53
C LEU A 362 21.44 15.36 7.49
N GLU A 363 21.15 14.62 8.55
CA GLU A 363 21.44 13.19 8.61
C GLU A 363 20.61 12.41 7.58
N LEU A 364 19.33 12.73 7.41
CA LEU A 364 18.47 12.12 6.40
C LEU A 364 18.96 12.40 4.97
N ALA A 365 19.46 13.61 4.69
CA ALA A 365 20.06 13.94 3.39
C ALA A 365 21.39 13.20 3.15
N LEU A 366 22.28 13.14 4.15
CA LEU A 366 23.55 12.42 4.06
C LEU A 366 23.36 10.90 3.93
N GLU A 367 22.41 10.32 4.66
CA GLU A 367 22.01 8.92 4.55
C GLU A 367 21.48 8.62 3.14
N MET A 368 20.66 9.51 2.57
CA MET A 368 20.17 9.37 1.19
C MET A 368 21.29 9.43 0.14
N GLN A 369 22.27 10.33 0.28
CA GLN A 369 23.40 10.43 -0.66
C GLN A 369 24.22 9.14 -0.74
N ASN A 370 24.32 8.38 0.36
CA ASN A 370 25.04 7.11 0.42
C ASN A 370 24.22 5.91 -0.11
N ARG A 371 22.93 6.11 -0.44
CA ARG A 371 22.03 5.05 -0.89
C ARG A 371 22.03 4.87 -2.41
N VAL A 372 21.93 3.61 -2.83
CA VAL A 372 21.85 3.18 -4.21
C VAL A 372 20.44 3.38 -4.77
N SER A 373 20.36 4.13 -5.86
CA SER A 373 19.17 4.36 -6.65
C SER A 373 19.25 3.69 -8.03
N SER A 374 18.32 4.01 -8.94
CA SER A 374 18.46 3.72 -10.38
C SER A 374 18.88 4.97 -11.15
N THR A 375 18.49 6.16 -10.67
CA THR A 375 18.93 7.48 -11.13
C THR A 375 19.24 8.39 -9.93
N SER A 376 20.12 9.39 -10.05
CA SER A 376 20.39 10.36 -8.96
C SER A 376 19.13 11.15 -8.57
N LEU A 377 18.24 11.42 -9.53
CA LEU A 377 16.93 12.04 -9.32
C LEU A 377 16.04 11.24 -8.36
N ASP A 378 16.17 9.91 -8.31
CA ASP A 378 15.41 9.08 -7.35
C ASP A 378 15.76 9.41 -5.89
N GLN A 379 17.01 9.82 -5.63
CA GLN A 379 17.48 10.13 -4.27
C GLN A 379 16.85 11.45 -3.80
N VAL A 380 16.74 12.45 -4.68
CA VAL A 380 15.97 13.68 -4.40
C VAL A 380 14.49 13.36 -4.21
N ALA A 381 13.91 12.54 -5.08
CA ALA A 381 12.49 12.17 -5.02
C ALA A 381 12.13 11.37 -3.76
N GLY A 382 13.04 10.52 -3.26
CA GLY A 382 12.87 9.81 -2.00
C GLY A 382 12.96 10.70 -0.75
N LEU A 383 13.46 11.93 -0.86
CA LEU A 383 13.48 12.91 0.24
C LEU A 383 12.20 13.74 0.37
N LEU A 384 11.32 13.76 -0.64
CA LEU A 384 10.13 14.61 -0.67
C LEU A 384 9.24 14.41 0.58
N TYR A 385 8.95 13.16 0.93
CA TYR A 385 8.20 12.83 2.16
C TYR A 385 9.04 12.91 3.42
N VAL A 386 10.32 12.56 3.33
CA VAL A 386 11.23 12.53 4.49
C VAL A 386 11.47 13.93 5.04
N LEU A 387 11.45 14.96 4.18
CA LEU A 387 11.68 16.37 4.53
C LEU A 387 10.39 17.22 4.49
N TYR A 388 9.23 16.58 4.44
CA TYR A 388 7.90 17.21 4.46
C TYR A 388 7.75 18.34 3.42
N ALA A 389 8.08 18.06 2.16
CA ALA A 389 7.99 19.00 1.04
C ALA A 389 6.52 19.35 0.71
N ASP A 390 6.12 20.62 0.83
CA ASP A 390 4.75 21.06 0.51
C ASP A 390 4.77 22.42 -0.23
N PRO A 391 4.23 22.53 -1.46
CA PRO A 391 3.67 21.45 -2.29
C PRO A 391 4.75 20.54 -2.88
N ILE A 392 4.40 19.27 -3.18
CA ILE A 392 5.36 18.29 -3.67
C ILE A 392 5.68 18.57 -5.18
N PRO A 393 6.95 18.60 -5.62
CA PRO A 393 7.30 18.73 -7.04
C PRO A 393 6.87 17.52 -7.87
N ILE A 394 6.52 17.72 -9.16
CA ILE A 394 6.39 16.57 -10.08
C ILE A 394 7.75 15.94 -10.40
N TYR A 395 7.73 14.62 -10.59
CA TYR A 395 8.88 13.87 -11.09
C TYR A 395 8.99 13.99 -12.61
N ASP A 396 9.98 14.75 -13.09
CA ASP A 396 10.31 14.88 -14.51
C ASP A 396 11.66 14.19 -14.79
N THR A 397 11.63 13.13 -15.60
CA THR A 397 12.82 12.35 -15.98
C THR A 397 13.86 13.13 -16.78
N ASN A 398 13.52 14.33 -17.27
CA ASN A 398 14.44 15.20 -18.03
C ASN A 398 15.14 16.25 -17.14
N LYS A 399 14.72 16.39 -15.89
CA LYS A 399 15.25 17.35 -14.91
C LYS A 399 16.62 16.88 -14.41
N SER A 400 17.57 17.80 -14.21
CA SER A 400 18.83 17.42 -13.57
C SER A 400 18.62 17.19 -12.07
N ASP A 401 19.55 16.46 -11.44
CA ASP A 401 19.60 16.30 -9.98
C ASP A 401 19.77 17.64 -9.26
N ALA A 402 20.61 18.53 -9.81
CA ALA A 402 20.77 19.89 -9.29
C ALA A 402 19.46 20.72 -9.35
N ASP A 403 18.74 20.71 -10.48
CA ASP A 403 17.47 21.46 -10.62
C ASP A 403 16.38 20.88 -9.70
N ALA A 404 16.33 19.54 -9.57
CA ALA A 404 15.38 18.87 -8.68
C ALA A 404 15.70 19.13 -7.19
N TRP A 405 16.97 19.20 -6.83
CA TRP A 405 17.40 19.56 -5.49
C TRP A 405 17.08 21.04 -5.18
N GLU A 406 17.30 21.96 -6.12
CA GLU A 406 16.91 23.37 -5.97
C GLU A 406 15.39 23.50 -5.77
N GLU A 407 14.58 22.80 -6.57
CA GLU A 407 13.12 22.80 -6.41
C GLU A 407 12.66 22.18 -5.08
N LEU A 408 13.35 21.14 -4.59
CA LEU A 408 13.11 20.58 -3.27
C LEU A 408 13.43 21.61 -2.16
N MET A 409 14.57 22.29 -2.26
CA MET A 409 14.98 23.32 -1.31
C MET A 409 14.02 24.52 -1.25
N ASP A 410 13.19 24.76 -2.27
CA ASP A 410 12.12 25.76 -2.22
C ASP A 410 10.91 25.33 -1.36
N VAL A 411 10.65 24.02 -1.25
CA VAL A 411 9.39 23.46 -0.69
C VAL A 411 9.51 22.69 0.61
N ILE A 412 10.71 22.22 1.02
CA ILE A 412 10.84 21.55 2.33
C ILE A 412 10.46 22.51 3.48
N SER A 413 10.12 21.89 4.62
CA SER A 413 9.67 22.62 5.80
C SER A 413 10.61 23.77 6.18
N LEU A 414 10.07 24.87 6.73
CA LEU A 414 10.89 26.01 7.18
C LEU A 414 11.95 25.59 8.23
N GLN A 415 11.64 24.57 9.03
CA GLN A 415 12.57 23.99 10.01
C GLN A 415 13.72 23.27 9.30
N SER A 416 13.41 22.39 8.34
CA SER A 416 14.39 21.64 7.57
C SER A 416 15.30 22.55 6.74
N ARG A 417 14.75 23.60 6.13
CA ARG A 417 15.56 24.64 5.46
C ARG A 417 16.49 25.34 6.43
N ALA A 418 15.98 25.80 7.57
CA ALA A 418 16.77 26.51 8.57
C ALA A 418 17.94 25.64 9.08
N GLU A 419 17.68 24.36 9.32
CA GLU A 419 18.70 23.38 9.71
C GLU A 419 19.84 23.29 8.67
N LEU A 420 19.50 23.07 7.39
CA LEU A 420 20.50 23.04 6.30
C LEU A 420 21.25 24.38 6.17
N PHE A 421 20.58 25.52 6.33
CA PHE A 421 21.23 26.85 6.34
C PHE A 421 22.16 27.05 7.54
N PHE A 422 21.89 26.46 8.71
CA PHE A 422 22.81 26.51 9.86
C PHE A 422 24.11 25.73 9.61
N TYR A 423 24.03 24.58 8.93
CA TYR A 423 25.21 23.78 8.58
C TYR A 423 25.95 24.30 7.34
N PHE A 424 25.24 24.94 6.40
CA PHE A 424 25.79 25.50 5.16
C PHE A 424 25.42 26.99 4.98
N PRO A 425 25.93 27.89 5.84
CA PRO A 425 25.56 29.31 5.82
C PRO A 425 26.24 30.12 4.69
N GLU A 426 27.26 29.55 4.04
CA GLU A 426 27.96 30.18 2.93
C GLU A 426 27.36 29.73 1.59
N SER A 427 27.22 30.68 0.66
CA SER A 427 26.82 30.40 -0.73
C SER A 427 27.75 29.35 -1.36
N GLY A 428 27.18 28.29 -1.93
CA GLY A 428 27.94 27.24 -2.60
C GLY A 428 28.85 27.79 -3.70
N ASN A 429 30.10 27.34 -3.74
CA ASN A 429 31.08 27.70 -4.76
C ASN A 429 30.94 26.89 -6.08
N GLY A 430 29.80 26.23 -6.27
CA GLY A 430 29.54 25.34 -7.41
C GLY A 430 30.46 24.11 -7.49
N ARG A 431 31.09 23.67 -6.38
CA ARG A 431 31.92 22.45 -6.34
C ARG A 431 31.35 21.33 -5.47
N LYS A 432 30.34 21.64 -4.67
CA LYS A 432 29.49 20.67 -3.99
C LYS A 432 28.18 20.62 -4.77
N TYR A 433 27.75 19.41 -5.07
CA TYR A 433 26.49 19.10 -5.72
C TYR A 433 25.70 18.16 -4.79
N TRP A 434 24.45 17.90 -5.16
CA TRP A 434 23.70 16.76 -4.63
C TRP A 434 24.46 15.45 -4.92
#